data_AF-A0A1M6QNH7-F1
#
_entry.id   AF-A0A1M6QNH7-F1
#
_cell.length_a   1.000
_cell.length_b   1.000
_cell.length_c   1.000
_cell.angle_alpha   90.00
_cell.angle_beta   90.00
_cell.angle_gamma   90.00
#
_symmetry.space_group_name_H-M   'P 1'
#
loop_
_entity.id
_entity.type
_entity.pdbx_description
1 polymer ?
#
loop_
_entity_poly.entity_id
_entity_poly.type
_entity_poly.pdbx_seq_one_letter_code
_entity_poly.pdbx_strand_id
1 'polypeptide(L)' 'MIEYRRSSHTIYDIKYHVIWVTKYRYKMLRGKIAERLRDLIRQGCEARKITIVQGSVGKDHV' A
#
# COMPACT_ATOMS: atom_id res chain seq x y z
N MET A 1 -15.25 -11.11 10.78
CA MET A 1 -14.63 -11.31 12.10
C MET A 1 -13.24 -10.69 12.04
N ILE A 2 -12.85 -9.88 13.03
CA ILE A 2 -11.54 -9.20 13.02
C ILE A 2 -10.46 -10.24 13.35
N GLU A 3 -9.51 -10.45 12.44
CA GLU A 3 -8.40 -11.37 12.65
C GLU A 3 -7.23 -10.64 13.34
N TYR A 4 -7.02 -10.93 14.62
CA TYR A 4 -5.95 -10.33 15.42
C TYR A 4 -4.63 -11.07 15.25
N ARG A 5 -3.53 -10.32 15.09
CA ARG A 5 -2.17 -10.86 15.10
C ARG A 5 -1.71 -11.09 16.54
N ARG A 6 -0.90 -12.13 16.73
CA ARG A 6 -0.35 -12.51 18.04
C ARG A 6 1.17 -12.60 17.97
N SER A 7 1.82 -12.11 19.01
CA SER A 7 3.23 -12.31 19.35
C SER A 7 3.30 -12.89 20.76
N SER A 8 4.48 -13.29 21.24
CA SER A 8 4.66 -13.94 22.55
C SER A 8 4.00 -13.19 23.72
N HIS A 9 3.94 -11.86 23.65
CA HIS A 9 3.39 -11.00 24.71
C HIS A 9 2.47 -9.89 24.19
N THR A 10 1.93 -10.01 22.96
CA THR A 10 1.11 -8.93 22.38
C THR A 10 0.05 -9.48 21.44
N ILE A 11 -1.16 -8.95 21.53
CA ILE A 11 -2.25 -9.17 20.58
C ILE A 11 -2.58 -7.81 19.97
N TYR A 12 -2.59 -7.71 18.64
CA TYR A 12 -2.77 -6.43 17.97
C TYR A 12 -3.46 -6.57 16.60
N ASP A 13 -4.15 -5.51 16.20
CA ASP A 13 -4.65 -5.30 14.85
C ASP A 13 -4.37 -3.84 14.48
N ILE A 14 -3.28 -3.61 13.74
CA ILE A 14 -2.80 -2.27 13.39
C ILE A 14 -2.94 -2.11 11.88
N LYS A 15 -3.78 -1.16 11.47
CA LYS A 15 -4.06 -0.85 10.07
C LYS A 15 -3.90 0.66 9.86
N TYR A 16 -3.30 1.03 8.74
CA TYR A 16 -3.12 2.42 8.34
C TYR A 16 -3.77 2.65 6.98
N HIS A 17 -4.35 3.83 6.78
CA HIS A 17 -4.77 4.33 5.47
C HIS A 17 -3.76 5.39 5.02
N VAL A 18 -2.83 4.98 4.17
CA VAL A 18 -1.75 5.84 3.68
C VAL A 18 -2.11 6.32 2.29
N ILE A 19 -2.06 7.64 2.08
CA ILE A 19 -2.34 8.28 0.79
C ILE A 19 -1.18 9.22 0.47
N TRP A 20 -0.74 9.23 -0.78
CA TRP A 20 0.18 10.26 -1.27
C TRP A 20 -0.14 10.69 -2.69
N VAL A 21 0.34 11.88 -3.05
CA VAL A 21 0.13 12.46 -4.38
C VAL A 21 1.44 12.59 -5.12
N THR A 22 1.34 12.57 -6.44
CA THR A 22 2.43 12.93 -7.34
C THR A 22 2.86 14.37 -7.13
N LYS A 23 4.14 14.67 -7.41
CA LYS A 23 4.65 16.05 -7.37
C LYS A 23 3.80 16.93 -8.30
N TYR A 24 3.34 18.08 -7.79
CA TYR A 24 2.42 19.01 -8.47
C TYR A 24 1.09 18.37 -8.94
N ARG A 25 0.72 17.20 -8.39
CA ARG A 25 -0.53 16.51 -8.71
C ARG A 25 -0.68 16.15 -10.20
N TYR A 26 0.45 15.91 -10.87
CA TYR A 26 0.44 15.50 -12.27
C TYR A 26 -0.26 14.15 -12.45
N LYS A 27 -1.17 14.08 -13.43
CA LYS A 27 -2.00 12.89 -13.71
C LYS A 27 -1.25 11.81 -14.51
N MET A 28 -0.04 11.47 -14.08
CA MET A 28 0.92 10.61 -14.80
C MET A 28 0.84 9.12 -14.44
N LEU A 29 0.10 8.74 -13.40
CA LEU A 29 -0.04 7.33 -13.00
C LEU A 29 -1.07 6.63 -13.89
N ARG A 30 -0.66 6.26 -15.11
CA ARG A 30 -1.51 5.58 -16.11
C ARG A 30 -0.74 4.51 -16.88
N GLY A 31 -1.46 3.54 -17.43
CA GLY A 31 -0.90 2.45 -18.22
C GLY A 31 0.27 1.76 -17.51
N LYS A 32 1.37 1.55 -18.24
CA LYS A 32 2.58 0.88 -17.74
C LYS A 32 3.19 1.53 -16.49
N ILE A 33 3.04 2.85 -16.32
CA ILE A 33 3.56 3.55 -15.13
C ILE A 33 2.80 3.11 -13.88
N ALA A 34 1.47 3.05 -13.95
CA ALA A 34 0.63 2.61 -12.84
C ALA A 34 0.84 1.12 -12.52
N GLU A 35 0.99 0.28 -13.54
CA GLU A 35 1.29 -1.14 -13.38
C GLU A 35 2.64 -1.34 -12.66
N ARG A 36 3.69 -0.70 -13.17
CA ARG A 36 5.03 -0.82 -12.57
C ARG A 36 5.08 -0.30 -11.14
N LEU A 37 4.38 0.81 -10.86
CA LEU A 37 4.26 1.35 -9.50
C LEU A 37 3.62 0.35 -8.55
N ARG A 38 2.52 -0.31 -8.97
CA ARG A 38 1.85 -1.33 -8.16
C ARG A 38 2.78 -2.49 -7.82
N ASP A 39 3.58 -2.93 -8.78
CA ASP A 39 4.55 -4.02 -8.56
C ASP A 39 5.63 -3.62 -7.57
N LEU A 40 6.19 -2.40 -7.70
CA LEU A 40 7.19 -1.88 -6.77
C LEU A 40 6.65 -1.75 -5.34
N ILE A 41 5.41 -1.28 -5.18
CA ILE A 41 4.76 -1.19 -3.87
C ILE A 41 4.61 -2.59 -3.27
N ARG A 42 4.09 -3.56 -4.04
CA ARG A 42 3.93 -4.95 -3.57
C ARG A 42 5.26 -5.56 -3.14
N GLN A 43 6.29 -5.45 -3.97
CA GLN A 43 7.64 -5.93 -3.66
C GLN A 43 8.20 -5.27 -2.39
N GLY A 44 8.05 -3.95 -2.26
CA GLY A 44 8.52 -3.21 -1.08
C GLY A 44 7.80 -3.59 0.21
N CYS A 45 6.50 -3.82 0.16
CA CYS A 45 5.70 -4.30 1.28
C CYS A 45 6.05 -5.74 1.66
N GLU A 46 6.16 -6.64 0.68
CA GLU A 46 6.52 -8.04 0.88
C GLU A 46 7.89 -8.18 1.57
N ALA A 47 8.90 -7.47 1.07
CA ALA A 47 10.24 -7.44 1.66
C ALA A 47 10.26 -6.99 3.13
N ARG A 48 9.27 -6.19 3.55
CA ARG A 48 9.12 -5.68 4.93
C ARG A 48 8.07 -6.42 5.75
N LYS A 49 7.48 -7.50 5.21
CA LYS A 49 6.37 -8.24 5.83
C LYS A 49 5.16 -7.36 6.17
N ILE A 50 4.94 -6.31 5.37
CA ILE A 50 3.76 -5.45 5.45
C ILE A 50 2.66 -6.07 4.60
N THR A 51 1.47 -6.25 5.19
CA THR A 51 0.32 -6.80 4.48
C THR A 51 -0.52 -5.66 3.90
N ILE A 52 -0.71 -5.68 2.57
CA ILE A 52 -1.64 -4.77 1.89
C ILE A 52 -3.04 -5.37 2.01
N VAL A 53 -3.94 -4.70 2.73
CA VAL A 53 -5.34 -5.13 2.87
C VAL A 53 -6.14 -4.72 1.63
N GLN A 54 -6.00 -3.46 1.22
CA GLN A 54 -6.61 -2.86 0.04
C GLN A 54 -5.66 -1.81 -0.54
N GLY A 55 -5.81 -1.52 -1.83
CA GLY A 55 -5.05 -0.45 -2.47
C GLY A 55 -5.56 -0.12 -3.87
N SER A 56 -5.48 1.15 -4.24
CA SER A 56 -5.86 1.67 -5.56
C SER A 56 -4.77 2.61 -6.07
N VAL A 57 -4.60 2.66 -7.40
CA VAL A 57 -3.73 3.66 -8.02
C VAL A 57 -4.63 4.57 -8.84
N GLY A 58 -4.81 5.80 -8.36
CA GLY A 58 -5.50 6.86 -9.08
C GLY A 58 -4.61 7.47 -10.16
N LYS A 59 -5.11 8.51 -10.85
CA LYS A 59 -4.35 9.15 -11.95
C LYS A 59 -3.13 9.93 -11.46
N ASP A 60 -3.20 10.45 -10.25
CA ASP A 60 -2.25 11.38 -9.62
C ASP A 60 -1.94 11.04 -8.16
N HIS A 61 -2.55 9.99 -7.60
CA HIS A 61 -2.43 9.59 -6.20
C HIS A 61 -2.46 8.07 -6.06
N VAL A 62 -1.97 7.60 -4.93
CA VAL A 62 -2.11 6.24 -4.42
C VAL A 62 -2.67 6.33 -3.02
#